data_AF-A0A5K1AZ22-F1
#
_entry.id   AF-A0A5K1AZ22-F1
#
_cell.length_a   1.000
_cell.length_b   1.000
_cell.length_c   1.000
_cell.angle_alpha   90.00
_cell.angle_beta   90.00
_cell.angle_gamma   90.00
#
_symmetry.space_group_name_H-M   'P 1'
#
loop_
_entity.id
_entity.type
_entity.pdbx_description
1 polymer ?
#
loop_
_entity_poly.entity_id
_entity_poly.type
_entity_poly.pdbx_seq_one_letter_code
_entity_poly.pdbx_strand_id
1 'polypeptide(L)' 'GRSTSELSLIGGTLSSASREARHFSLRELELATKNFSDINLIGQGSFGLVYKGLLQDGMVVAIKKRHGAPRQEFVEE' A
#
# COMPACT_ATOMS: atom_id res chain seq x y z
N GLY A 1 -11.56 -33.77 -28.39
CA GLY A 1 -12.57 -34.37 -27.50
C GLY A 1 -12.46 -33.73 -26.13
N ARG A 2 -13.54 -33.05 -25.70
CA ARG A 2 -13.87 -32.58 -24.33
C ARG A 2 -12.79 -31.70 -23.66
N SER A 3 -12.73 -30.39 -23.89
CA SER A 3 -13.58 -29.36 -23.24
C SER A 3 -14.20 -29.80 -21.92
N THR A 4 -13.57 -29.41 -20.80
CA THR A 4 -14.18 -29.37 -19.47
C THR A 4 -14.23 -27.91 -19.02
N SER A 5 -15.35 -27.28 -19.31
CA SER A 5 -15.85 -26.12 -18.60
C SER A 5 -16.07 -26.46 -17.12
N GLU A 6 -16.13 -25.41 -16.28
CA GLU A 6 -16.47 -25.39 -14.85
C GLU A 6 -15.30 -25.48 -13.85
N LEU A 7 -14.70 -24.31 -13.57
CA LEU A 7 -14.79 -23.73 -12.23
C LEU A 7 -14.98 -22.21 -12.36
N SER A 8 -16.24 -21.79 -12.35
CA SER A 8 -16.63 -20.39 -12.24
C SER A 8 -16.36 -19.91 -10.82
N LEU A 9 -15.21 -19.28 -10.57
CA LEU A 9 -15.06 -18.42 -9.40
C LEU A 9 -15.83 -17.12 -9.68
N ILE A 10 -17.12 -17.18 -9.38
CA ILE A 10 -17.96 -16.03 -9.07
C ILE A 10 -17.27 -15.18 -7.98
N GLY A 11 -16.58 -14.12 -8.40
CA GLY A 11 -15.94 -13.20 -7.45
C GLY A 11 -14.83 -12.34 -8.05
N GLY A 12 -15.12 -11.62 -9.13
CA GLY A 12 -14.27 -10.55 -9.65
C GLY A 12 -13.14 -11.05 -10.54
N THR A 13 -13.22 -10.65 -11.81
CA THR A 13 -12.08 -10.67 -12.74
C THR A 13 -10.90 -9.99 -12.06
N LEU A 14 -9.89 -10.76 -11.63
CA LEU A 14 -8.52 -10.26 -11.54
C LEU A 14 -8.07 -10.04 -12.98
N SER A 15 -8.61 -8.99 -13.59
CA SER A 15 -7.97 -8.38 -14.74
C SER A 15 -6.52 -8.19 -14.33
N SER A 16 -5.63 -8.76 -15.13
CA SER A 16 -4.23 -8.40 -15.18
C SER A 16 -4.13 -6.94 -15.60
N ALA A 17 -4.68 -6.04 -14.78
CA ALA A 17 -4.33 -4.65 -14.77
C ALA A 17 -2.88 -4.69 -14.34
N SER A 18 -1.99 -4.28 -15.23
CA SER A 18 -0.71 -3.70 -14.83
C SER A 18 -0.98 -2.87 -13.57
N ARG A 19 -0.61 -3.40 -12.39
CA ARG A 19 -0.78 -2.69 -11.12
C ARG A 19 0.29 -1.62 -11.11
N GLU A 20 0.08 -0.60 -11.92
CA GLU A 20 0.96 0.56 -11.98
C GLU A 20 1.01 1.15 -10.57
N ALA A 21 2.23 1.29 -10.04
CA ALA A 21 2.43 1.88 -8.75
C ALA A 21 1.98 3.35 -8.83
N ARG A 22 0.98 3.73 -8.02
CA ARG A 22 0.57 5.12 -7.94
C ARG A 22 1.64 5.91 -7.19
N HIS A 23 2.15 6.96 -7.80
CA HIS A 23 3.07 7.88 -7.14
C HIS A 23 2.27 8.85 -6.26
N PHE A 24 2.75 9.03 -5.04
CA PHE A 24 2.20 9.98 -4.07
C PHE A 24 3.32 10.92 -3.62
N SER A 25 3.00 12.20 -3.55
CA SER A 25 3.91 13.19 -2.99
C SER A 25 3.94 13.07 -1.47
N LEU A 26 5.08 13.40 -0.83
CA LEU A 26 5.16 13.39 0.65
C LEU A 26 4.05 14.25 1.27
N ARG A 27 3.80 15.43 0.71
CA ARG A 27 2.74 16.35 1.15
C ARG A 27 1.35 15.71 1.12
N GLU A 28 1.07 14.86 0.14
CA GLU A 28 -0.22 14.15 0.07
C GLU A 28 -0.34 13.13 1.20
N LEU A 29 0.73 12.40 1.50
CA LEU A 29 0.77 11.46 2.61
C LEU A 29 0.69 12.17 3.97
N GLU A 30 1.31 13.34 4.10
CA GLU A 30 1.19 14.20 5.29
C GLU A 30 -0.25 14.65 5.49
N LEU A 31 -0.91 15.19 4.46
CA LEU A 31 -2.32 15.58 4.55
C LEU A 31 -3.22 14.39 4.91
N ALA A 32 -3.00 13.24 4.26
CA ALA A 32 -3.78 12.03 4.50
C ALA A 32 -3.65 11.49 5.94
N THR A 33 -2.48 11.67 6.57
CA THR A 33 -2.16 11.17 7.91
C THR A 33 -2.21 12.24 9.00
N LYS A 34 -2.63 13.47 8.67
CA LYS A 34 -2.57 14.64 9.57
C LYS A 34 -1.14 14.83 10.12
N ASN A 35 -0.18 14.92 9.21
CA ASN A 35 1.25 15.09 9.49
C ASN A 35 1.85 13.92 10.28
N PHE A 36 1.49 12.67 9.94
CA PHE A 36 1.90 11.47 10.65
C PHE A 36 1.61 11.52 12.16
N SER A 37 0.45 12.08 12.53
CA SER A 37 0.06 12.20 13.94
C SER A 37 -0.20 10.84 14.57
N ASP A 38 0.18 10.68 15.84
CA ASP A 38 0.00 9.45 16.62
C ASP A 38 -1.46 9.02 16.74
N ILE A 39 -2.42 9.94 16.59
CA ILE A 39 -3.86 9.59 16.54
C ILE A 39 -4.21 8.66 15.38
N ASN A 40 -3.40 8.67 14.32
CA ASN A 40 -3.54 7.84 13.15
C ASN A 40 -2.59 6.63 13.18
N LEU A 41 -1.77 6.46 14.21
CA LEU A 41 -0.88 5.31 14.33
C LEU A 41 -1.73 4.04 14.57
N ILE A 42 -1.64 3.08 13.67
CA ILE A 42 -2.37 1.80 13.75
C ILE A 42 -1.46 0.60 13.97
N GLY A 43 -0.14 0.78 13.89
CA GLY A 43 0.81 -0.30 14.18
C GLY A 43 2.26 0.16 14.17
N GLN A 44 3.09 -0.58 14.89
CA GLN A 44 4.53 -0.41 14.95
C GLN A 44 5.20 -1.76 14.78
N GLY A 45 6.24 -1.81 13.94
CA GLY A 45 7.04 -3.02 13.75
C GLY A 45 8.49 -2.71 13.38
N SER A 46 9.27 -3.75 13.10
CA SER A 46 10.69 -3.66 12.76
C SER A 46 11.00 -2.75 11.56
N PHE A 47 10.04 -2.61 10.65
CA PHE A 47 10.16 -1.82 9.42
C PHE A 47 9.56 -0.41 9.53
N GLY A 48 9.15 0.01 10.73
CA GLY A 48 8.64 1.35 11.00
C GLY A 48 7.19 1.40 11.46
N LEU A 49 6.65 2.62 11.41
CA LEU A 49 5.33 2.98 11.89
C LEU A 49 4.30 2.90 10.75
N VAL A 50 3.11 2.40 11.05
CA VAL A 50 2.00 2.29 10.11
C VAL A 50 0.89 3.22 10.56
N TYR A 51 0.53 4.16 9.69
CA TYR A 51 -0.50 5.16 9.93
C TYR A 51 -1.72 4.89 9.07
N LYS A 52 -2.91 5.14 9.61
CA LYS A 52 -4.15 5.26 8.85
C LYS A 52 -4.14 6.58 8.09
N GLY A 53 -4.34 6.52 6.78
CA GLY A 53 -4.46 7.69 5.91
C GLY A 53 -5.83 7.74 5.24
N LEU A 54 -6.35 8.95 5.03
CA LEU A 54 -7.49 9.22 4.15
C LEU A 54 -6.98 10.00 2.93
N LEU A 55 -6.95 9.36 1.77
CA LEU A 55 -6.57 10.02 0.52
C LEU A 55 -7.66 11.00 0.07
N GLN A 56 -7.30 11.95 -0.79
CA GLN A 56 -8.24 12.95 -1.34
C GLN A 56 -9.40 12.31 -2.10
N ASP A 57 -9.17 11.15 -2.72
CA ASP A 57 -10.19 10.35 -3.41
C ASP A 57 -11.16 9.64 -2.43
N GLY A 58 -11.03 9.86 -1.11
CA GLY A 58 -11.85 9.22 -0.07
C GLY A 58 -11.42 7.81 0.31
N MET A 59 -10.37 7.28 -0.33
CA MET A 59 -9.84 5.95 -0.03
C MET A 59 -9.10 5.95 1.31
N VAL A 60 -9.46 5.00 2.18
CA VAL A 60 -8.73 4.72 3.43
C VAL A 60 -7.56 3.77 3.14
N VAL A 61 -6.36 4.15 3.55
CA VAL A 61 -5.12 3.41 3.27
C VAL A 61 -4.26 3.26 4.52
N ALA A 62 -3.34 2.30 4.50
CA ALA A 62 -2.27 2.17 5.48
C ALA A 62 -0.96 2.71 4.90
N ILE A 63 -0.37 3.71 5.54
CA ILE A 63 0.87 4.38 5.13
C ILE A 63 1.98 3.97 6.08
N LYS A 64 3.01 3.29 5.55
CA LYS A 64 4.15 2.81 6.33
C LYS A 64 5.34 3.75 6.20
N LYS A 65 5.79 4.33 7.31
CA LYS A 65 6.94 5.21 7.40
C LYS A 65 8.14 4.45 7.97
N ARG A 66 9.21 4.30 7.18
CA ARG A 66 10.47 3.68 7.65
C ARG A 66 11.21 4.62 8.60
N HIS A 67 11.89 4.06 9.59
CA HIS A 67 12.85 4.81 10.41
C HIS A 67 14.20 4.88 9.69
N GLY A 68 14.75 6.08 9.53
CA GLY A 68 16.11 6.30 9.05
C GLY A 68 16.24 6.66 7.57
N ALA A 69 17.45 7.07 7.19
CA ALA A 69 17.86 7.29 5.80
C ALA A 69 17.68 5.98 5.00
N PRO A 70 17.41 6.05 3.68
CA PRO A 70 17.38 4.85 2.85
C PRO A 70 18.70 4.10 3.00
N ARG A 71 18.67 2.93 3.65
CA ARG A 71 19.84 2.05 3.68
C ARG A 71 19.96 1.45 2.29
N GLN A 72 20.92 1.97 1.53
CA GLN A 72 21.32 1.41 0.24
C GLN A 72 22.30 0.28 0.52
N GLU A 73 21.80 -0.84 1.01
CA GLU A 73 22.54 -2.11 1.09
C GLU A 73 21.78 -3.11 0.22
N PHE A 74 21.76 -2.85 -1.09
CA PHE A 74 21.59 -3.96 -2.03
C PHE A 74 22.94 -4.66 -2.05
N VAL A 75 23.06 -5.76 -1.29
CA VAL A 75 24.12 -6.72 -1.54
C VAL A 75 23.74 -7.38 -2.86
N GLU A 76 24.49 -7.04 -3.92
CA GLU A 76 24.57 -7.91 -5.10
C GLU A 76 25.17 -9.23 -4.63
N GLU A 77 24.42 -10.33 -4.75
CA GLU A 77 24.94 -11.71 -4.69
C GLU A 77 25.56 -12.10 -6.04
#